data_AF-A0A2E4ZY34-F1
#
_entry.id   AF-A0A2E4ZY34-F1
#
_cell.length_a   1.000
_cell.length_b   1.000
_cell.length_c   1.000
_cell.angle_alpha   90.00
_cell.angle_beta   90.00
_cell.angle_gamma   90.00
#
_symmetry.space_group_name_H-M   'P 1'
#
loop_
_entity.id
_entity.type
_entity.pdbx_description
1 polymer ?
#
loop_
_entity_poly.entity_id
_entity_poly.type
_entity_poly.pdbx_seq_one_letter_code
_entity_poly.pdbx_strand_id
1 'polypeptide(L)'
;MSKVSVFKQGSNYYTRIMVQGKRIKRCLNTTDKTVALRRAKKLKADMHSGRWDKVDDSKARRTAASLERIKEVYEKAGKSRYQRYQKPSPATLRQNLNALRRIAGDLDGRSST
;
A
#
# COMPACT_ATOMS: atom_id res chain seq x y z
N MET A 1 -23.34 21.97 5.99
CA MET A 1 -22.27 20.96 5.74
C MET A 1 -20.95 21.67 5.46
N SER A 2 -19.87 21.47 6.25
CA SER A 2 -18.59 22.14 5.94
C SER A 2 -18.01 21.66 4.60
N LYS A 3 -17.66 22.62 3.74
CA LYS A 3 -17.07 22.41 2.41
C LYS A 3 -15.77 21.60 2.52
N VAL A 4 -15.62 20.58 1.67
CA VAL A 4 -14.39 19.79 1.57
C VAL A 4 -13.43 20.52 0.61
N SER A 5 -12.22 20.79 1.05
CA SER A 5 -11.16 21.37 0.22
C SER A 5 -10.05 20.35 -0.06
N VAL A 6 -9.44 20.50 -1.24
CA VAL A 6 -8.27 19.72 -1.66
C VAL A 6 -7.19 20.68 -2.14
N PHE A 7 -5.93 20.32 -1.93
CA PHE A 7 -4.76 21.09 -2.37
C PHE A 7 -3.74 20.15 -3.00
N LYS A 8 -2.94 20.66 -3.93
CA LYS A 8 -1.93 19.87 -4.64
C LYS A 8 -0.60 19.94 -3.87
N GLN A 9 0.10 18.81 -3.75
CA GLN A 9 1.46 18.75 -3.25
C GLN A 9 2.24 17.68 -4.04
N GLY A 10 3.24 18.12 -4.80
CA GLY A 10 3.88 17.26 -5.81
C GLY A 10 2.89 16.85 -6.89
N SER A 11 2.90 15.58 -7.27
CA SER A 11 1.97 15.01 -8.27
C SER A 11 0.58 14.72 -7.72
N ASN A 12 0.39 14.69 -6.40
CA ASN A 12 -0.85 14.21 -5.79
C ASN A 12 -1.66 15.32 -5.12
N TYR A 13 -2.98 15.14 -5.10
CA TYR A 13 -3.88 15.93 -4.27
C TYR A 13 -3.96 15.42 -2.84
N TYR A 14 -4.19 16.34 -1.91
CA TYR A 14 -4.32 16.12 -0.48
C TYR A 14 -5.56 16.84 0.06
N THR A 15 -6.03 16.42 1.23
CA THR A 15 -7.09 17.11 1.99
C THR A 15 -6.70 17.22 3.47
N ARG A 16 -7.30 18.18 4.17
CA ARG A 16 -7.20 18.34 5.62
C ARG A 16 -8.60 18.26 6.20
N ILE A 17 -8.81 17.34 7.14
CA ILE A 17 -10.12 17.09 7.75
C ILE A 17 -9.97 17.20 9.26
N MET A 18 -10.88 17.92 9.91
CA MET A 18 -10.97 17.99 11.37
C MET A 18 -11.80 16.82 11.88
N VAL A 19 -11.25 16.00 12.77
CA VAL A 19 -11.93 14.86 13.39
C VAL A 19 -11.57 14.87 14.88
N GLN A 20 -12.58 14.92 15.75
CA GLN A 20 -12.39 14.94 17.22
C GLN A 20 -11.36 16.00 17.68
N GLY A 21 -11.47 17.24 17.17
CA GLY A 21 -10.55 18.34 17.48
C GLY A 21 -9.15 18.23 16.84
N LYS A 22 -8.81 17.10 16.21
CA LYS A 22 -7.51 16.90 15.55
C LYS A 22 -7.60 17.16 14.05
N ARG A 23 -6.59 17.86 13.51
CA ARG A 23 -6.48 18.10 12.06
C ARG A 23 -5.67 16.99 11.40
N ILE A 24 -6.32 16.18 10.57
CA ILE A 24 -5.69 15.06 9.87
C ILE A 24 -5.46 15.44 8.41
N LYS A 25 -4.21 15.38 7.96
CA LYS A 25 -3.82 15.53 6.56
C LYS A 25 -3.81 14.16 5.88
N ARG A 26 -4.43 14.05 4.70
CA ARG A 26 -4.49 12.80 3.92
C ARG A 26 -4.18 13.04 2.45
N CYS A 27 -3.38 12.14 1.88
CA CYS A 27 -3.17 12.06 0.44
C CYS A 27 -4.36 11.38 -0.23
N LEU A 28 -4.79 11.89 -1.37
CA LEU A 28 -5.90 11.38 -2.17
C LEU A 28 -5.41 10.53 -3.35
N ASN A 29 -4.09 10.45 -3.55
CA ASN A 29 -3.42 9.55 -4.49
C ASN A 29 -3.97 9.66 -5.93
N THR A 30 -4.12 10.88 -6.40
CA THR A 30 -4.61 11.20 -7.74
C THR A 30 -4.04 12.53 -8.17
N THR A 31 -3.76 12.64 -9.46
CA THR A 31 -3.38 13.86 -10.18
C THR A 31 -4.61 14.63 -10.67
N ASP A 32 -5.80 14.00 -10.65
CA ASP A 32 -7.08 14.58 -11.06
C ASP A 32 -7.82 15.19 -9.85
N LYS A 33 -8.19 16.47 -9.98
CA LYS A 33 -8.90 17.27 -8.97
C LYS A 33 -10.33 16.79 -8.71
N THR A 34 -11.04 16.34 -9.74
CA THR A 34 -12.43 15.86 -9.63
C THR A 34 -12.47 14.55 -8.86
N VAL A 35 -11.56 13.63 -9.19
CA VAL A 35 -11.38 12.38 -8.45
C VAL A 35 -10.95 12.66 -7.00
N ALA A 36 -10.05 13.63 -6.80
CA ALA A 36 -9.63 14.05 -5.46
C ALA A 36 -10.81 14.54 -4.61
N LEU A 37 -11.65 15.42 -5.14
CA LEU A 37 -12.82 15.93 -4.43
C LEU A 37 -13.79 14.80 -4.03
N ARG A 38 -14.06 13.84 -4.93
CA ARG A 38 -14.91 12.68 -4.64
C ARG A 38 -14.32 11.83 -3.51
N ARG A 39 -13.02 11.51 -3.59
CA ARG A 39 -12.31 10.75 -2.56
C ARG A 39 -12.29 11.48 -1.21
N ALA A 40 -12.06 12.79 -1.21
CA ALA A 40 -12.03 13.59 0.01
C ALA A 40 -13.42 13.66 0.69
N LYS A 41 -14.50 13.77 -0.09
CA LYS A 41 -15.88 13.69 0.42
C LYS A 41 -16.16 12.34 1.09
N LYS A 42 -15.81 11.23 0.42
CA LYS A 42 -15.97 9.87 0.96
C LYS A 42 -15.15 9.69 2.24
N LEU A 43 -13.87 10.05 2.21
CA LEU A 43 -12.97 9.97 3.35
C LEU A 43 -13.49 10.75 4.56
N LYS A 44 -14.00 11.98 4.34
CA LYS A 44 -14.61 12.77 5.41
C LYS A 44 -15.82 12.05 6.03
N ALA A 45 -16.70 11.49 5.21
CA ALA A 45 -17.86 10.74 5.70
C ALA A 45 -17.43 9.48 6.47
N ASP A 46 -16.43 8.73 5.98
CA ASP A 46 -15.90 7.54 6.65
C ASP A 46 -15.28 7.89 8.01
N MET A 47 -14.49 8.97 8.10
CA MET A 47 -13.85 9.41 9.35
C MET A 47 -14.87 9.93 10.38
N HIS A 48 -15.91 10.66 9.96
CA HIS A 48 -16.95 11.13 10.89
C HIS A 48 -17.91 10.00 11.33
N SER A 49 -18.09 8.97 10.50
CA SER A 49 -18.88 7.78 10.85
C SER A 49 -18.11 6.76 11.70
N GLY A 50 -16.86 7.05 12.09
CA GLY A 50 -16.05 6.15 12.90
C GLY A 50 -15.61 4.87 12.18
N ARG A 51 -15.78 4.78 10.85
CA ARG A 51 -15.38 3.62 10.03
C ARG A 51 -13.89 3.65 9.73
N TRP A 52 -13.09 3.61 10.79
CA TRP A 52 -11.63 3.72 10.74
C TRP A 52 -10.99 2.57 9.96
N ASP A 53 -11.58 1.38 9.98
CA ASP A 53 -11.10 0.22 9.20
C ASP A 53 -11.03 0.53 7.70
N LYS A 54 -12.05 1.22 7.15
CA LYS A 54 -12.05 1.64 5.73
C LYS A 54 -11.02 2.72 5.45
N VAL A 55 -10.75 3.57 6.43
CA VAL A 55 -9.73 4.62 6.35
C VAL A 55 -8.33 3.98 6.38
N ASP A 56 -8.14 2.93 7.17
CA ASP A 56 -6.86 2.24 7.35
C ASP A 56 -6.57 1.21 6.26
N ASP A 57 -7.57 0.52 5.73
CA ASP A 57 -7.46 -0.31 4.52
C ASP A 57 -6.93 0.48 3.33
N SER A 58 -7.34 1.75 3.22
CA SER A 58 -6.83 2.65 2.19
C SER A 58 -5.33 2.95 2.33
N LYS A 59 -4.77 2.78 3.53
CA LYS A 59 -3.32 2.83 3.80
C LYS A 59 -2.65 1.48 3.52
N ALA A 60 -3.25 0.39 4.00
CA ALA A 60 -2.65 -0.95 4.03
C ALA A 60 -2.38 -1.52 2.63
N ARG A 61 -3.25 -1.24 1.65
CA ARG A 61 -3.07 -1.67 0.24
C ARG A 61 -1.79 -1.17 -0.45
N ARG A 62 -0.97 -0.32 0.20
CA ARG A 62 0.30 0.18 -0.37
C ARG A 62 1.56 -0.13 0.44
N THR A 63 1.47 -0.42 1.73
CA THR A 63 2.65 -0.71 2.56
C THR A 63 2.99 -2.19 2.63
N ALA A 64 1.99 -3.08 2.57
CA ALA A 64 2.27 -4.50 2.44
C ALA A 64 2.58 -4.78 0.96
N ALA A 65 3.84 -5.07 0.64
CA ALA A 65 4.15 -5.68 -0.65
C ALA A 65 3.42 -7.03 -0.71
N SER A 66 2.66 -7.30 -1.77
CA SER A 66 2.13 -8.63 -2.00
C SER A 66 3.30 -9.63 -2.04
N LEU A 67 3.07 -10.88 -1.64
CA LEU A 67 4.11 -11.90 -1.72
C LEU A 67 4.68 -12.06 -3.13
N GLU A 68 3.82 -11.89 -4.15
CA GLU A 68 4.22 -11.81 -5.55
C GLU A 68 5.19 -10.66 -5.80
N ARG A 69 4.91 -9.47 -5.25
CA ARG A 69 5.79 -8.30 -5.38
C ARG A 69 7.11 -8.49 -4.65
N ILE A 70 7.09 -9.13 -3.47
CA ILE A 70 8.30 -9.49 -2.73
C ILE A 70 9.15 -10.47 -3.55
N LYS A 71 8.52 -11.50 -4.15
CA LYS A 71 9.17 -12.48 -5.02
C LYS A 71 9.81 -11.81 -6.25
N GLU A 72 9.08 -10.95 -6.95
CA GLU A 72 9.61 -10.20 -8.10
C GLU A 72 10.83 -9.34 -7.73
N VAL A 73 10.73 -8.58 -6.62
CA VAL A 73 11.82 -7.73 -6.14
C VAL A 73 13.02 -8.58 -5.74
N TYR A 74 12.80 -9.72 -5.09
CA TYR A 74 13.86 -10.64 -4.69
C TYR A 74 14.56 -11.29 -5.89
N GLU A 75 13.81 -11.74 -6.90
CA GLU A 75 14.36 -12.27 -8.15
C GLU A 75 15.16 -11.20 -8.91
N LYS A 76 14.63 -9.98 -9.01
CA LYS A 76 15.30 -8.86 -9.69
C LYS A 76 16.56 -8.41 -8.94
N ALA A 77 16.49 -8.30 -7.61
CA ALA A 77 17.64 -7.95 -6.77
C ALA A 77 18.70 -9.04 -6.76
N GLY A 78 18.31 -10.32 -6.75
CA GLY A 78 19.22 -11.46 -6.87
C GLY A 78 20.00 -11.44 -8.19
N LYS A 79 19.32 -11.14 -9.31
CA LYS A 79 19.94 -10.98 -10.63
C LYS A 79 20.88 -9.76 -10.71
N SER A 80 20.50 -8.61 -10.17
CA SER A 80 21.35 -7.41 -10.18
C SER A 80 22.55 -7.48 -9.21
N ARG A 81 22.41 -8.16 -8.06
CA ARG A 81 23.53 -8.37 -7.12
C ARG A 81 24.53 -9.41 -7.60
N TYR A 82 24.13 -10.32 -8.50
CA TYR A 82 25.05 -11.26 -9.17
C TYR A 82 26.20 -10.55 -9.90
N GLN A 83 25.95 -9.36 -10.44
CA GLN A 83 26.94 -8.55 -11.17
C GLN A 83 27.97 -7.85 -10.27
N ARG A 84 27.78 -7.83 -8.94
CA ARG A 84 28.65 -7.08 -7.98
C ARG A 84 29.41 -7.98 -6.98
N TYR A 85 29.58 -9.27 -7.26
CA TYR A 85 30.41 -10.21 -6.48
C TYR A 85 30.09 -10.37 -4.96
N GLN A 86 28.94 -9.91 -4.47
CA GLN A 86 28.45 -10.19 -3.11
C GLN A 86 27.28 -11.17 -3.18
N LYS A 87 27.56 -12.49 -3.17
CA LYS A 87 26.56 -13.52 -3.51
C LYS A 87 26.17 -14.43 -2.36
N PRO A 88 24.85 -14.74 -2.22
CA PRO A 88 24.37 -16.09 -1.94
C PRO A 88 24.54 -16.97 -3.19
N SER A 89 24.85 -18.26 -3.01
CA SER A 89 25.00 -19.20 -4.13
C SER A 89 23.69 -19.35 -4.94
N PRO A 90 23.74 -19.76 -6.22
CA PRO A 90 22.53 -20.05 -7.02
C PRO A 90 21.59 -21.07 -6.34
N ALA A 91 22.17 -22.03 -5.60
CA ALA A 91 21.40 -22.99 -4.79
C ALA A 91 20.64 -22.28 -3.66
N THR A 92 21.29 -21.35 -2.95
CA THR A 92 20.68 -20.54 -1.89
C THR A 92 19.55 -19.66 -2.43
N LEU A 93 19.73 -19.04 -3.61
CA LEU A 93 18.67 -18.27 -4.26
C LEU A 93 17.45 -19.15 -4.59
N ARG A 94 17.69 -20.35 -5.14
CA ARG A 94 16.63 -21.32 -5.46
C ARG A 94 15.90 -21.80 -4.20
N GLN A 95 16.61 -22.07 -3.11
CA GLN A 95 16.02 -22.44 -1.82
C GLN A 95 15.12 -21.33 -1.26
N ASN A 96 15.57 -20.08 -1.29
CA ASN A 96 14.79 -18.94 -0.81
C ASN A 96 13.53 -18.71 -1.64
N LEU A 97 13.62 -18.86 -2.96
CA LEU A 97 12.44 -18.77 -3.85
C LEU A 97 11.45 -19.90 -3.61
N ASN A 98 11.93 -21.13 -3.34
CA ASN A 98 11.05 -22.25 -3.01
C ASN A 98 10.36 -22.05 -1.65
N ALA A 99 11.06 -21.50 -0.66
CA ALA A 99 10.46 -21.14 0.63
C ALA A 99 9.36 -20.09 0.46
N LEU A 100 9.61 -19.03 -0.31
CA LEU A 100 8.60 -18.01 -0.62
C LEU A 100 7.39 -18.60 -1.35
N ARG A 101 7.59 -19.56 -2.25
CA ARG A 101 6.49 -20.27 -2.94
C ARG A 101 5.66 -21.12 -1.98
N ARG A 102 6.29 -21.82 -1.03
CA ARG A 102 5.57 -22.61 -0.01
C ARG A 102 4.75 -21.70 0.91
N ILE A 103 5.34 -20.60 1.38
CA ILE A 103 4.64 -19.61 2.21
C ILE A 103 3.43 -19.02 1.46
N ALA A 104 3.57 -18.74 0.16
CA ALA A 104 2.46 -18.27 -0.66
C ALA A 104 1.36 -19.34 -0.84
N GLY A 105 1.73 -20.59 -1.13
CA GLY A 105 0.76 -21.70 -1.28
C GLY A 105 0.04 -22.05 0.03
N ASP A 106 0.70 -21.97 1.19
CA ASP A 106 0.09 -22.19 2.50
C ASP A 106 -0.89 -21.07 2.89
N LEU A 107 -0.75 -19.87 2.33
CA LEU A 107 -1.70 -18.77 2.54
C LEU A 107 -2.96 -18.92 1.67
N ASP A 108 -2.82 -19.48 0.46
CA ASP A 108 -3.97 -19.79 -0.39
C ASP A 108 -4.79 -20.97 0.17
N GLY A 109 -4.15 -21.89 0.89
CA GLY A 109 -4.78 -23.04 1.55
C GLY A 109 -5.54 -22.74 2.86
N ARG A 110 -5.44 -21.53 3.41
CA ARG A 110 -6.15 -21.13 4.65
C ARG A 110 -7.52 -20.46 4.41
N SER A 111 -8.11 -20.64 3.23
CA SER A 111 -9.49 -20.20 2.93
C SER A 111 -10.54 -21.28 3.26
N SER A 112 -10.23 -22.28 4.09
CA SER A 112 -11.17 -23.36 4.42
C SER A 112 -10.93 -23.90 5.83
N THR A 113 -11.31 -23.10 6.84
CA THR A 113 -11.79 -23.57 8.15
C THR A 113 -12.51 -22.43 8.84
#